data_AF-A0A178EKP3-F1
#
_entry.id   AF-A0A178EKP3-F1
#
_cell.length_a   1.000
_cell.length_b   1.000
_cell.length_c   1.000
_cell.angle_alpha   90.00
_cell.angle_beta   90.00
_cell.angle_gamma   90.00
#
_symmetry.space_group_name_H-M   'P 1'
#
loop_
_entity.id
_entity.type
_entity.pdbx_description
1 polymer ?
#
loop_
_entity_poly.entity_id
_entity_poly.type
_entity_poly.pdbx_seq_one_letter_code
_entity_poly.pdbx_strand_id
1 'polypeptide(L)'
;MAIPYQCLASRAVGAASPSGWTIFGASGPNLVVQSSQGTTAVWPTHDEAGRGAQEDGSSPQEPPGKRIKLDQPKEQKANFSDLIISADGQHLVGATGEDKCIRVFQIDAQNQLHQLSERCMSRRPCSITLTDDDSTILCADKFGDVYALPLLPSPEEEHLDTPETEQLEQHDYAPAATVLTVHSGRNRKTLEEQLKQKAKGKVKSKEPMTFKHELLLGHVSMLTDIAFAKVNGRSYIITADRDEHIRVSRGQPQAHIIEGFCFGHEAFVSRLCLTTSGLLVSGGGDDALFVWDWQAYRMIERISIRDTISRHLESRSELGSNGGANLRIAVSGIWNVPQNKDKADEILVGCEGLSLLLSIRIGQGQTGVAAIPLNGNVLDVAFIELSSGSCTAVVSVDNMHKPNSTTEVRVDNDVPRLQCLTSAQGAQWQEDLKAQDALQWFTQQGHVERRGGGETASGNGSGSGLGSAADKAGRDMLYHVENLRKRPGADD
;
A
#
# COMPACT_ATOMS: atom_id res chain seq x y z
N MET A 1 -7.07 19.48 8.07
CA MET A 1 -7.17 19.15 6.63
C MET A 1 -7.66 17.73 6.51
N ALA A 2 -8.39 17.40 5.45
CA ALA A 2 -8.71 16.00 5.16
C ALA A 2 -7.45 15.26 4.73
N ILE A 3 -7.31 14.01 5.16
CA ILE A 3 -6.19 13.13 4.81
C ILE A 3 -6.14 12.96 3.28
N PRO A 4 -4.97 13.06 2.61
CA PRO A 4 -4.86 12.79 1.18
C PRO A 4 -5.19 11.34 0.85
N TYR A 5 -5.40 11.01 -0.41
CA TYR A 5 -5.68 9.62 -0.78
C TYR A 5 -4.40 8.79 -0.72
N GLN A 6 -4.37 7.71 0.08
CA GLN A 6 -3.22 6.79 0.14
C GLN A 6 -3.17 5.90 -1.10
N CYS A 7 -4.35 5.50 -1.56
CA CYS A 7 -4.53 4.56 -2.67
C CYS A 7 -5.66 5.06 -3.55
N LEU A 8 -5.51 4.92 -4.86
CA LEU A 8 -6.49 5.19 -5.89
C LEU A 8 -6.65 3.95 -6.76
N ALA A 9 -7.88 3.69 -7.19
CA ALA A 9 -8.18 2.70 -8.20
C ALA A 9 -9.29 3.21 -9.11
N SER A 10 -9.36 2.73 -10.35
CA SER A 10 -10.38 3.16 -11.30
C SER A 10 -10.83 2.03 -12.21
N ARG A 11 -12.08 2.11 -12.67
CA ARG A 11 -12.63 1.23 -13.71
C ARG A 11 -13.33 2.03 -14.80
N ALA A 12 -13.32 1.51 -16.03
CA ALA A 12 -14.20 1.97 -17.09
C ALA A 12 -15.62 1.43 -16.90
N VAL A 13 -16.64 2.21 -17.24
CA VAL A 13 -18.06 1.87 -17.05
C VAL A 13 -18.59 1.14 -18.30
N GLY A 14 -18.23 -0.13 -18.43
CA GLY A 14 -18.84 -1.10 -19.37
C GLY A 14 -18.83 -0.72 -20.87
N ALA A 15 -19.28 -1.65 -21.71
CA ALA A 15 -19.31 -1.45 -23.17
C ALA A 15 -20.35 -0.39 -23.63
N ALA A 16 -21.33 -0.03 -22.78
CA ALA A 16 -22.42 0.88 -23.12
C ALA A 16 -22.05 2.38 -23.00
N SER A 17 -21.01 2.71 -22.24
CA SER A 17 -20.51 4.08 -22.07
C SER A 17 -18.98 4.08 -22.17
N PRO A 18 -18.41 4.07 -23.39
CA PRO A 18 -16.96 3.93 -23.61
C PRO A 18 -16.12 5.07 -23.00
N SER A 19 -16.72 6.18 -22.57
CA SER A 19 -16.07 7.28 -21.84
C SER A 19 -16.47 7.35 -20.36
N GLY A 20 -17.24 6.37 -19.87
CA GLY A 20 -17.68 6.34 -18.49
C GLY A 20 -16.56 5.79 -17.60
N TRP A 21 -16.35 6.42 -16.46
CA TRP A 21 -15.39 5.99 -15.46
C TRP A 21 -16.00 6.02 -14.06
N THR A 22 -15.46 5.18 -13.18
CA THR A 22 -15.63 5.23 -11.74
C THR A 22 -14.25 5.21 -11.09
N ILE A 23 -14.00 6.14 -10.17
CA ILE A 23 -12.77 6.21 -9.38
C ILE A 23 -13.08 5.93 -7.90
N PHE A 24 -12.16 5.23 -7.27
CA PHE A 24 -12.17 4.84 -5.87
C PHE A 24 -10.92 5.41 -5.23
N GLY A 25 -11.03 5.92 -4.00
CA GLY A 25 -9.88 6.41 -3.26
C GLY A 25 -10.00 6.11 -1.78
N ALA A 26 -8.93 5.60 -1.19
CA ALA A 26 -8.82 5.44 0.25
C ALA A 26 -8.23 6.69 0.89
N SER A 27 -8.94 7.27 1.86
CA SER A 27 -8.49 8.38 2.70
C SER A 27 -8.58 7.94 4.16
N GLY A 28 -7.45 7.48 4.70
CA GLY A 28 -7.35 6.77 5.96
C GLY A 28 -8.24 5.51 5.96
N PRO A 29 -9.22 5.42 6.87
CA PRO A 29 -10.13 4.28 6.94
C PRO A 29 -11.34 4.39 6.00
N ASN A 30 -11.51 5.51 5.30
CA ASN A 30 -12.68 5.75 4.46
C ASN A 30 -12.37 5.43 3.00
N LEU A 31 -13.29 4.76 2.32
CA LEU A 31 -13.29 4.63 0.86
C LEU A 31 -14.25 5.65 0.27
N VAL A 32 -13.81 6.41 -0.71
CA VAL A 32 -14.62 7.38 -1.45
C VAL A 32 -14.78 6.88 -2.87
N VAL A 33 -15.97 7.05 -3.43
CA VAL A 33 -16.27 6.66 -4.82
C VAL A 33 -16.89 7.85 -5.55
N GLN A 34 -16.44 8.10 -6.78
CA GLN A 34 -17.11 9.02 -7.70
C GLN A 34 -17.18 8.40 -9.10
N SER A 35 -18.32 8.54 -9.77
CA SER A 35 -18.48 8.17 -11.18
C SER A 35 -18.69 9.39 -12.08
N SER A 36 -18.34 9.22 -13.36
CA SER A 36 -18.67 10.14 -14.46
C SER A 36 -20.17 10.43 -14.62
N GLN A 37 -21.04 9.54 -14.10
CA GLN A 37 -22.49 9.69 -14.14
C GLN A 37 -23.05 10.49 -12.96
N GLY A 38 -22.16 11.08 -12.14
CA GLY A 38 -22.53 11.87 -10.96
C GLY A 38 -22.83 11.04 -9.72
N THR A 39 -22.57 9.74 -9.75
CA THR A 39 -22.73 8.89 -8.57
C THR A 39 -21.59 9.11 -7.60
N THR A 40 -21.90 9.21 -6.31
CA THR A 40 -20.93 9.45 -5.25
C THR A 40 -21.24 8.55 -4.05
N ALA A 41 -20.22 8.00 -3.41
CA ALA A 41 -20.37 7.18 -2.21
C ALA A 41 -19.20 7.38 -1.24
N VAL A 42 -19.45 7.14 0.05
CA VAL A 42 -18.40 7.02 1.07
C VAL A 42 -18.70 5.81 1.93
N TRP A 43 -17.71 4.94 2.11
CA TRP A 43 -17.75 3.79 3.01
C TRP A 43 -16.74 3.98 4.16
N PRO A 44 -17.06 3.60 5.41
CA PRO A 44 -18.38 3.11 5.85
C PRO A 44 -19.43 4.22 5.83
N THR A 45 -20.69 3.85 5.58
CA THR A 45 -21.80 4.81 5.65
C THR A 45 -22.02 5.25 7.11
N HIS A 46 -22.60 6.44 7.32
CA HIS A 46 -22.85 6.97 8.67
C HIS A 46 -23.66 6.00 9.58
N ASP A 47 -24.53 5.18 8.98
CA ASP A 47 -25.34 4.18 9.69
C ASP A 47 -24.55 2.92 10.06
N GLU A 48 -23.61 2.49 9.24
CA GLU A 48 -22.73 1.34 9.52
C GLU A 48 -21.67 1.68 10.57
N ALA A 49 -21.18 2.91 10.58
CA ALA A 49 -20.26 3.40 11.60
C ALA A 49 -20.86 3.38 13.03
N GLY A 50 -22.20 3.31 13.15
CA GLY A 50 -22.91 3.18 14.43
C GLY A 50 -23.24 1.73 14.84
N ARG A 51 -23.22 0.77 13.90
CA ARG A 51 -23.58 -0.64 14.18
C ARG A 51 -22.47 -1.44 14.86
N GLY A 52 -21.21 -1.03 14.72
CA GLY A 52 -20.10 -1.59 15.52
C GLY A 52 -20.23 -1.35 17.04
N ALA A 53 -21.21 -0.54 17.48
CA ALA A 53 -21.41 -0.16 18.87
C ALA A 53 -22.49 -0.99 19.62
N GLN A 54 -23.13 -1.99 19.00
CA GLN A 54 -24.21 -2.76 19.63
C GLN A 54 -24.17 -4.26 19.30
N GLU A 55 -23.41 -5.02 20.09
CA GLU A 55 -23.51 -6.47 20.41
C GLU A 55 -22.29 -6.75 21.34
N ASP A 56 -22.32 -7.25 22.57
CA ASP A 56 -23.25 -8.06 23.36
C ASP A 56 -23.26 -7.56 24.82
N GLY A 57 -24.44 -7.54 25.46
CA GLY A 57 -24.55 -7.02 26.83
C GLY A 57 -25.78 -7.48 27.58
N SER A 58 -26.07 -8.78 27.60
CA SER A 58 -27.00 -9.36 28.58
C SER A 58 -26.28 -10.28 29.56
N SER A 59 -25.86 -9.73 30.70
CA SER A 59 -25.60 -10.51 31.91
C SER A 59 -26.05 -9.75 33.16
N PRO A 60 -26.47 -10.45 34.23
CA PRO A 60 -27.37 -9.90 35.26
C PRO A 60 -26.67 -8.97 36.26
N GLN A 61 -27.44 -8.03 36.82
CA GLN A 61 -27.01 -7.00 37.77
C GLN A 61 -26.37 -7.56 39.05
N GLU A 62 -25.11 -7.17 39.30
CA GLU A 62 -24.46 -7.22 40.63
C GLU A 62 -24.40 -5.81 41.28
N PRO A 63 -24.28 -5.70 42.63
CA PRO A 63 -24.47 -4.46 43.37
C PRO A 63 -23.25 -3.51 43.30
N PRO A 64 -23.42 -2.21 43.66
CA PRO A 64 -22.54 -1.14 43.20
C PRO A 64 -21.23 -1.05 44.01
N GLY A 65 -20.13 -1.51 43.41
CA GLY A 65 -18.75 -1.15 43.80
C GLY A 65 -18.20 0.00 42.94
N LYS A 66 -17.40 0.89 43.53
CA LYS A 66 -16.80 2.09 42.91
C LYS A 66 -16.18 1.79 41.53
N ARG A 67 -16.82 2.27 40.46
CA ARG A 67 -16.30 2.20 39.08
C ARG A 67 -15.13 3.17 38.90
N ILE A 68 -13.92 2.62 38.76
CA ILE A 68 -12.85 3.28 38.02
C ILE A 68 -13.31 3.28 36.56
N LYS A 69 -13.45 4.45 35.93
CA LYS A 69 -13.67 4.54 34.48
C LYS A 69 -12.42 3.98 33.79
N LEU A 70 -12.46 2.71 33.40
CA LEU A 70 -11.60 2.21 32.34
C LEU A 70 -12.10 2.88 31.05
N ASP A 71 -11.25 3.68 30.42
CA ASP A 71 -11.50 4.17 29.08
C ASP A 71 -11.79 2.96 28.18
N GLN A 72 -12.92 3.00 27.47
CA GLN A 72 -13.20 2.03 26.43
C GLN A 72 -12.03 2.07 25.42
N PRO A 73 -11.56 0.92 24.91
CA PRO A 73 -10.54 0.91 23.89
C PRO A 73 -11.04 1.76 22.72
N LYS A 74 -10.32 2.85 22.40
CA LYS A 74 -10.61 3.66 21.22
C LYS A 74 -10.50 2.74 20.03
N GLU A 75 -11.62 2.52 19.35
CA GLU A 75 -11.68 1.78 18.09
C GLU A 75 -10.76 2.48 17.09
N GLN A 76 -9.61 1.85 16.83
CA GLN A 76 -8.57 2.42 15.99
C GLN A 76 -8.88 1.99 14.57
N LYS A 77 -9.56 2.86 13.81
CA LYS A 77 -9.92 2.59 12.41
C LYS A 77 -8.64 2.36 11.60
N ALA A 78 -8.56 1.23 10.90
CA ALA A 78 -7.39 0.84 10.12
C ALA A 78 -7.36 1.55 8.76
N ASN A 79 -6.17 1.97 8.34
CA ASN A 79 -5.99 2.69 7.09
C ASN A 79 -5.72 1.70 5.96
N PHE A 80 -6.29 1.97 4.79
CA PHE A 80 -5.96 1.20 3.60
C PHE A 80 -4.55 1.55 3.13
N SER A 81 -3.79 0.50 2.80
CA SER A 81 -2.44 0.61 2.23
C SER A 81 -2.35 0.12 0.79
N ASP A 82 -3.37 -0.58 0.31
CA ASP A 82 -3.45 -1.07 -1.07
C ASP A 82 -4.91 -1.21 -1.51
N LEU A 83 -5.18 -0.96 -2.79
CA LEU A 83 -6.50 -1.09 -3.42
C LEU A 83 -6.35 -1.68 -4.83
N ILE A 84 -7.09 -2.75 -5.11
CA ILE A 84 -7.15 -3.37 -6.44
C ILE A 84 -8.60 -3.62 -6.84
N ILE A 85 -8.90 -3.48 -8.13
CA ILE A 85 -10.21 -3.77 -8.72
C ILE A 85 -10.10 -5.05 -9.55
N SER A 86 -11.12 -5.89 -9.48
CA SER A 86 -11.23 -7.09 -10.32
C SER A 86 -11.30 -6.73 -11.81
N ALA A 87 -10.82 -7.60 -12.70
CA ALA A 87 -10.83 -7.38 -14.13
C ALA A 87 -12.25 -7.21 -14.70
N ASP A 88 -13.25 -7.87 -14.12
CA ASP A 88 -14.68 -7.68 -14.41
C ASP A 88 -15.26 -6.34 -13.88
N GLY A 89 -14.47 -5.62 -13.08
CA GLY A 89 -14.80 -4.38 -12.43
C GLY A 89 -15.80 -4.49 -11.27
N GLN A 90 -16.34 -5.66 -10.93
CA GLN A 90 -17.44 -5.83 -9.98
C GLN A 90 -17.02 -5.81 -8.51
N HIS A 91 -15.74 -6.04 -8.22
CA HIS A 91 -15.22 -6.14 -6.88
C HIS A 91 -14.04 -5.19 -6.66
N LEU A 92 -14.00 -4.59 -5.47
CA LEU A 92 -12.87 -3.84 -4.97
C LEU A 92 -12.27 -4.62 -3.80
N VAL A 93 -10.96 -4.83 -3.80
CA VAL A 93 -10.24 -5.47 -2.70
C VAL A 93 -9.29 -4.44 -2.10
N GLY A 94 -9.30 -4.33 -0.77
CA GLY A 94 -8.40 -3.45 -0.04
C GLY A 94 -7.65 -4.19 1.05
N ALA A 95 -6.39 -3.82 1.26
CA ALA A 95 -5.61 -4.28 2.40
C ALA A 95 -5.45 -3.17 3.43
N THR A 96 -5.66 -3.50 4.70
CA THR A 96 -5.51 -2.60 5.83
C THR A 96 -4.38 -3.06 6.75
N GLY A 97 -3.47 -2.14 7.07
CA GLY A 97 -2.18 -2.50 7.69
C GLY A 97 -2.24 -2.70 9.20
N GLU A 98 -3.07 -1.91 9.89
CA GLU A 98 -3.13 -1.85 11.35
C GLU A 98 -3.90 -3.04 11.95
N ASP A 99 -5.01 -3.43 11.33
CA ASP A 99 -5.82 -4.62 11.68
C ASP A 99 -5.36 -5.89 10.95
N LYS A 100 -4.49 -5.75 9.93
CA LYS A 100 -3.94 -6.83 9.09
C LYS A 100 -5.01 -7.53 8.25
N CYS A 101 -6.08 -6.85 7.88
CA CYS A 101 -7.19 -7.49 7.19
C CYS A 101 -7.16 -7.23 5.68
N ILE A 102 -7.66 -8.20 4.92
CA ILE A 102 -8.02 -8.06 3.51
C ILE A 102 -9.54 -7.95 3.46
N ARG A 103 -10.04 -6.87 2.87
CA ARG A 103 -11.46 -6.55 2.76
C ARG A 103 -11.89 -6.67 1.29
N VAL A 104 -13.00 -7.36 1.04
CA VAL A 104 -13.58 -7.48 -0.31
C VAL A 104 -14.91 -6.75 -0.32
N PHE A 105 -15.11 -5.89 -1.31
CA PHE A 105 -16.32 -5.11 -1.51
C PHE A 105 -16.95 -5.46 -2.85
N GLN A 106 -18.27 -5.64 -2.85
CA GLN A 106 -19.05 -5.62 -4.06
C GLN A 106 -19.32 -4.18 -4.48
N ILE A 107 -19.16 -3.89 -5.76
CA ILE A 107 -19.54 -2.62 -6.36
C ILE A 107 -20.88 -2.81 -7.05
N ASP A 108 -21.95 -2.23 -6.50
CA ASP A 108 -23.28 -2.39 -7.07
C ASP A 108 -23.48 -1.55 -8.36
N ALA A 109 -24.68 -1.68 -8.96
CA ALA A 109 -25.05 -0.93 -10.16
C ALA A 109 -25.09 0.59 -9.95
N GLN A 110 -25.19 1.05 -8.69
CA GLN A 110 -25.14 2.44 -8.27
C GLN A 110 -23.75 2.82 -7.72
N ASN A 111 -22.70 2.05 -8.04
CA ASN A 111 -21.33 2.28 -7.57
C ASN A 111 -21.20 2.44 -6.04
N GLN A 112 -22.12 1.89 -5.25
CA GLN A 112 -21.96 1.79 -3.80
C GLN A 112 -21.10 0.57 -3.46
N LEU A 113 -20.39 0.68 -2.34
CA LEU A 113 -19.53 -0.38 -1.83
C LEU A 113 -20.26 -1.13 -0.72
N HIS A 114 -20.42 -2.44 -0.91
CA HIS A 114 -20.94 -3.35 0.11
C HIS A 114 -19.83 -4.31 0.54
N GLN A 115 -19.39 -4.24 1.80
CA GLN A 115 -18.34 -5.13 2.28
C GLN A 115 -18.88 -6.57 2.34
N LEU A 116 -18.30 -7.46 1.52
CA LEU A 116 -18.64 -8.87 1.49
C LEU A 116 -17.87 -9.68 2.53
N SER A 117 -16.58 -9.38 2.69
CA SER A 117 -15.72 -10.10 3.66
C SER A 117 -14.65 -9.21 4.26
N GLU A 118 -14.23 -9.60 5.47
CA GLU A 118 -13.08 -9.06 6.20
C GLU A 118 -12.28 -10.26 6.71
N ARG A 119 -11.03 -10.41 6.26
CA ARG A 119 -10.19 -11.58 6.57
C ARG A 119 -8.88 -11.13 7.17
N CYS A 120 -8.72 -11.38 8.46
CA CYS A 120 -7.57 -10.88 9.21
C CYS A 120 -6.40 -11.87 9.17
N MET A 121 -5.35 -11.44 8.49
CA MET A 121 -4.15 -12.23 8.24
C MET A 121 -3.30 -12.35 9.51
N SER A 122 -2.53 -13.43 9.62
CA SER A 122 -1.62 -13.65 10.75
C SER A 122 -0.54 -12.55 10.86
N ARG A 123 -0.19 -11.95 9.70
CA ARG A 123 0.77 -10.87 9.52
C ARG A 123 0.18 -9.78 8.64
N ARG A 124 0.70 -8.56 8.78
CA ARG A 124 0.28 -7.41 7.98
C ARG A 124 0.49 -7.72 6.48
N PRO A 125 -0.55 -7.59 5.64
CA PRO A 125 -0.40 -7.55 4.18
C PRO A 125 0.51 -6.39 3.77
N CYS A 126 1.44 -6.68 2.86
CA CYS A 126 2.35 -5.69 2.27
C CYS A 126 1.92 -5.27 0.86
N SER A 127 1.46 -6.23 0.05
CA SER A 127 0.95 -6.00 -1.30
C SER A 127 -0.06 -7.09 -1.65
N ILE A 128 -1.10 -6.74 -2.41
CA ILE A 128 -2.12 -7.67 -2.89
C ILE A 128 -2.27 -7.60 -4.41
N THR A 129 -2.61 -8.72 -5.04
CA THR A 129 -2.96 -8.76 -6.47
C THR A 129 -4.03 -9.82 -6.73
N LEU A 130 -4.64 -9.82 -7.92
CA LEU A 130 -5.64 -10.79 -8.35
C LEU A 130 -5.10 -11.66 -9.48
N THR A 131 -5.59 -12.90 -9.55
CA THR A 131 -5.43 -13.73 -10.74
C THR A 131 -6.25 -13.16 -11.91
N ASP A 132 -5.87 -13.53 -13.14
CA ASP A 132 -6.48 -13.00 -14.37
C ASP A 132 -7.96 -13.38 -14.54
N ASP A 133 -8.41 -14.41 -13.84
CA ASP A 133 -9.78 -14.90 -13.82
C ASP A 133 -10.61 -14.37 -12.63
N ASP A 134 -10.06 -13.41 -11.86
CA ASP A 134 -10.67 -12.84 -10.65
C ASP A 134 -11.08 -13.89 -9.59
N SER A 135 -10.52 -15.10 -9.64
CA SER A 135 -10.91 -16.17 -8.70
C SER A 135 -10.17 -16.08 -7.37
N THR A 136 -8.93 -15.58 -7.38
CA THR A 136 -8.00 -15.70 -6.26
C THR A 136 -7.29 -14.38 -6.00
N ILE A 137 -7.31 -13.96 -4.74
CA ILE A 137 -6.47 -12.90 -4.19
C ILE A 137 -5.15 -13.52 -3.76
N LEU A 138 -4.05 -12.95 -4.26
CA LEU A 138 -2.70 -13.24 -3.81
C LEU A 138 -2.29 -12.15 -2.83
N CYS A 139 -1.86 -12.54 -1.63
CA CYS A 139 -1.42 -11.62 -0.58
C CYS A 139 0.01 -11.92 -0.19
N ALA A 140 0.91 -10.96 -0.40
CA ALA A 140 2.26 -10.98 0.16
C ALA A 140 2.27 -10.33 1.54
N ASP A 141 2.85 -11.00 2.54
CA ASP A 141 2.89 -10.51 3.91
C ASP A 141 4.27 -9.96 4.32
N LYS A 142 4.29 -9.26 5.46
CA LYS A 142 5.50 -8.63 6.01
C LYS A 142 6.61 -9.62 6.41
N PHE A 143 6.30 -10.90 6.61
CA PHE A 143 7.25 -11.91 7.05
C PHE A 143 7.87 -12.72 5.91
N GLY A 144 7.40 -12.51 4.69
CA GLY A 144 7.94 -13.17 3.51
C GLY A 144 6.97 -14.15 2.86
N ASP A 145 5.80 -14.37 3.43
CA ASP A 145 4.88 -15.41 2.97
C ASP A 145 3.90 -14.87 1.92
N VAL A 146 3.57 -15.69 0.92
CA VAL A 146 2.51 -15.41 -0.05
C VAL A 146 1.37 -16.39 0.14
N TYR A 147 0.17 -15.86 0.33
CA TYR A 147 -1.06 -16.63 0.49
C TYR A 147 -1.97 -16.46 -0.72
N ALA A 148 -2.65 -17.54 -1.12
CA ALA A 148 -3.82 -17.50 -1.98
C ALA A 148 -5.11 -17.55 -1.14
N LEU A 149 -6.04 -16.65 -1.43
CA LEU A 149 -7.36 -16.60 -0.81
C LEU A 149 -8.41 -16.52 -1.93
N PRO A 150 -9.54 -17.24 -1.87
CA PRO A 150 -10.61 -17.06 -2.86
C PRO A 150 -11.12 -15.62 -2.84
N LEU A 151 -11.42 -15.01 -4.00
CA LEU A 151 -12.05 -13.68 -4.02
C LEU A 151 -13.41 -13.72 -3.32
N LEU A 152 -14.21 -14.74 -3.65
CA LEU A 152 -15.51 -15.02 -3.04
C LEU A 152 -15.45 -16.43 -2.41
N PRO A 153 -15.39 -16.56 -1.08
CA PRO A 153 -15.50 -17.86 -0.43
C PRO A 153 -16.90 -18.43 -0.67
N SER A 154 -17.00 -19.75 -0.86
CA SER A 154 -18.31 -20.40 -0.88
C SER A 154 -18.90 -20.51 0.54
N PRO A 155 -20.23 -20.58 0.71
CA PRO A 155 -20.86 -20.65 2.03
C PRO A 155 -20.41 -21.84 2.90
N GLU A 156 -19.98 -22.94 2.27
CA GLU A 156 -19.43 -24.12 2.95
C GLU A 156 -18.00 -23.86 3.47
N GLU A 157 -17.25 -22.99 2.79
CA GLU A 157 -15.87 -22.63 3.13
C GLU A 157 -15.77 -21.56 4.21
N GLU A 158 -16.85 -20.81 4.48
CA GLU A 158 -16.96 -19.92 5.64
C GLU A 158 -17.19 -20.67 6.97
N HIS A 159 -17.62 -21.94 6.91
CA HIS A 159 -17.98 -22.76 8.09
C HIS A 159 -16.90 -23.77 8.52
N LEU A 160 -15.75 -23.85 7.83
CA LEU A 160 -14.75 -24.89 8.07
C LEU A 160 -13.86 -24.67 9.31
N ASP A 161 -14.00 -23.59 10.07
CA ASP A 161 -13.03 -23.22 11.11
C ASP A 161 -13.51 -23.43 12.56
N THR A 162 -14.01 -24.64 12.86
CA THR A 162 -13.69 -25.22 14.18
C THR A 162 -12.43 -26.03 13.97
N PRO A 163 -11.23 -25.59 14.40
CA PRO A 163 -10.03 -26.38 14.20
C PRO A 163 -10.22 -27.73 14.89
N GLU A 164 -10.16 -28.81 14.12
CA GLU A 164 -9.78 -30.11 14.66
C GLU A 164 -8.48 -29.85 15.43
N THR A 165 -8.57 -30.03 16.74
CA THR A 165 -7.48 -29.75 17.66
C THR A 165 -6.36 -30.75 17.35
N GLU A 166 -5.45 -30.39 16.46
CA GLU A 166 -4.10 -30.94 16.52
C GLU A 166 -3.58 -30.55 17.90
N GLN A 167 -3.59 -31.52 18.82
CA GLN A 167 -3.00 -31.40 20.14
C GLN A 167 -1.49 -31.24 19.95
N LEU A 168 -1.05 -30.03 19.64
CA LEU A 168 0.32 -29.63 19.82
C LEU A 168 0.57 -29.69 21.33
N GLU A 169 1.25 -30.74 21.77
CA GLU A 169 1.74 -30.88 23.14
C GLU A 169 2.50 -29.61 23.51
N GLN A 170 1.88 -28.77 24.34
CA GLN A 170 2.49 -27.56 24.86
C GLN A 170 3.55 -27.96 25.88
N HIS A 171 4.78 -28.14 25.44
CA HIS A 171 5.90 -28.22 26.36
C HIS A 171 6.14 -26.83 26.98
N ASP A 172 6.01 -26.75 28.29
CA ASP A 172 6.50 -25.61 29.06
C ASP A 172 8.01 -25.45 28.80
N TYR A 173 8.40 -24.35 28.14
CA TYR A 173 9.80 -24.04 27.91
C TYR A 173 10.49 -23.73 29.26
N ALA A 174 11.29 -24.68 29.74
CA ALA A 174 12.21 -24.48 30.84
C ALA A 174 13.58 -24.08 30.26
N PRO A 175 14.23 -22.99 30.75
CA PRO A 175 15.58 -22.67 30.34
C PRO A 175 16.51 -23.82 30.70
N ALA A 176 17.31 -24.28 29.73
CA ALA A 176 18.18 -25.46 29.88
C ALA A 176 19.32 -25.28 30.89
N ALA A 177 19.51 -24.08 31.45
CA ALA A 177 20.62 -23.77 32.35
C ALA A 177 20.17 -22.89 33.53
N THR A 178 20.68 -23.22 34.72
CA THR A 178 20.46 -22.48 35.98
C THR A 178 21.59 -21.45 36.18
N VAL A 179 21.35 -20.40 36.97
CA VAL A 179 22.37 -19.36 37.31
C VAL A 179 23.66 -19.96 37.88
N LEU A 180 23.58 -21.16 38.46
CA LEU A 180 24.72 -21.91 39.03
C LEU A 180 25.65 -22.55 37.97
N THR A 181 25.21 -22.68 36.71
CA THR A 181 25.91 -23.44 35.66
C THR A 181 26.61 -22.55 34.63
N VAL A 182 26.44 -21.22 34.72
CA VAL A 182 26.86 -20.28 33.68
C VAL A 182 28.08 -19.47 34.11
N HIS A 183 29.26 -19.82 33.59
CA HIS A 183 30.53 -19.19 33.98
C HIS A 183 31.06 -18.17 32.94
N SER A 184 30.42 -18.02 31.77
CA SER A 184 30.86 -17.08 30.72
C SER A 184 29.90 -15.88 30.58
N GLY A 185 30.45 -14.70 30.31
CA GLY A 185 29.66 -13.46 30.17
C GLY A 185 28.60 -13.52 29.05
N ARG A 186 28.90 -14.24 27.96
CA ARG A 186 27.98 -14.41 26.81
C ARG A 186 26.77 -15.29 27.17
N ASN A 187 26.99 -16.36 27.91
CA ASN A 187 25.92 -17.26 28.32
C ASN A 187 25.05 -16.61 29.41
N ARG A 188 25.63 -15.76 30.28
CA ARG A 188 24.87 -14.99 31.27
C ARG A 188 23.88 -14.02 30.61
N LYS A 189 24.30 -13.34 29.53
CA LYS A 189 23.43 -12.45 28.75
C LYS A 189 22.28 -13.21 28.07
N THR A 190 22.57 -14.40 27.54
CA THR A 190 21.56 -15.28 26.91
C THR A 190 20.52 -15.75 27.95
N LEU A 191 20.96 -16.11 29.16
CA LEU A 191 20.07 -16.50 30.25
C LEU A 191 19.22 -15.31 30.75
N GLU A 192 19.80 -14.12 30.86
CA GLU A 192 19.08 -12.89 31.20
C GLU A 192 17.99 -12.57 30.17
N GLU A 193 18.27 -12.78 28.88
CA GLU A 193 17.30 -12.60 27.80
C GLU A 193 16.18 -13.63 27.83
N GLN A 194 16.49 -14.91 28.11
CA GLN A 194 15.50 -15.97 28.30
C GLN A 194 14.58 -15.70 29.50
N LEU A 195 15.14 -15.24 30.62
CA LEU A 195 14.36 -14.89 31.82
C LEU A 195 13.49 -13.65 31.58
N LYS A 196 13.99 -12.66 30.83
CA LYS A 196 13.19 -11.50 30.39
C LYS A 196 12.05 -11.89 29.45
N GLN A 197 12.26 -12.86 28.56
CA GLN A 197 11.19 -13.40 27.72
C GLN A 197 10.14 -14.14 28.55
N LYS A 198 10.56 -14.96 29.52
CA LYS A 198 9.65 -15.64 30.46
C LYS A 198 8.83 -14.64 31.30
N ALA A 199 9.45 -13.56 31.76
CA ALA A 199 8.78 -12.52 32.55
C ALA A 199 7.76 -11.70 31.74
N LYS A 200 7.86 -11.67 30.39
CA LYS A 200 6.90 -11.01 29.50
C LYS A 200 5.60 -11.81 29.29
N GLY A 201 5.45 -12.97 29.93
CA GLY A 201 4.27 -13.84 29.81
C GLY A 201 4.28 -14.65 28.51
N LYS A 202 3.33 -15.59 28.37
CA LYS A 202 3.12 -16.32 27.11
C LYS A 202 2.92 -15.28 26.00
N VAL A 203 3.74 -15.35 24.95
CA VAL A 203 3.45 -14.65 23.69
C VAL A 203 2.01 -14.98 23.38
N LYS A 204 1.13 -13.96 23.23
CA LYS A 204 -0.24 -14.17 22.76
C LYS A 204 -0.13 -15.13 21.58
N SER A 205 -0.67 -16.34 21.74
CA SER A 205 -0.71 -17.33 20.66
C SER A 205 -1.24 -16.63 19.44
N LYS A 206 -0.58 -16.80 18.29
CA LYS A 206 -1.11 -16.33 17.01
C LYS A 206 -2.54 -16.86 16.94
N GLU A 207 -3.54 -15.98 16.93
CA GLU A 207 -4.89 -16.41 16.58
C GLU A 207 -4.78 -17.04 15.18
N PRO A 208 -5.16 -18.31 15.02
CA PRO A 208 -5.10 -18.96 13.73
C PRO A 208 -6.04 -18.24 12.76
N MET A 209 -5.65 -18.14 11.50
CA MET A 209 -6.52 -17.57 10.47
C MET A 209 -7.73 -18.50 10.30
N THR A 210 -8.94 -17.96 10.47
CA THR A 210 -10.22 -18.70 10.47
C THR A 210 -10.97 -18.53 9.15
N PHE A 211 -10.26 -18.60 8.03
CA PHE A 211 -10.86 -18.54 6.70
C PHE A 211 -10.02 -19.38 5.73
N LYS A 212 -10.61 -19.80 4.62
CA LYS A 212 -9.89 -20.54 3.57
C LYS A 212 -8.71 -19.74 3.01
N HIS A 213 -7.52 -20.33 3.10
CA HIS A 213 -6.29 -19.80 2.53
C HIS A 213 -5.32 -20.94 2.19
N GLU A 214 -4.40 -20.69 1.27
CA GLU A 214 -3.30 -21.60 0.93
C GLU A 214 -1.98 -20.84 1.03
N LEU A 215 -0.99 -21.36 1.75
CA LEU A 215 0.38 -20.84 1.72
C LEU A 215 1.06 -21.33 0.44
N LEU A 216 1.44 -20.40 -0.44
CA LEU A 216 1.99 -20.72 -1.76
C LEU A 216 3.51 -20.81 -1.78
N LEU A 217 4.18 -19.79 -1.23
CA LEU A 217 5.63 -19.65 -1.20
C LEU A 217 6.07 -18.71 -0.06
N GLY A 218 7.37 -18.70 0.23
CA GLY A 218 7.95 -17.87 1.29
C GLY A 218 9.34 -17.33 0.96
N HIS A 219 9.61 -16.11 1.41
CA HIS A 219 10.92 -15.48 1.50
C HIS A 219 11.36 -15.45 2.97
N VAL A 220 12.66 -15.36 3.20
CA VAL A 220 13.20 -15.07 4.55
C VAL A 220 13.16 -13.57 4.84
N SER A 221 13.22 -12.76 3.78
CA SER A 221 13.09 -11.31 3.83
C SER A 221 11.63 -10.85 3.81
N MET A 222 11.42 -9.59 4.18
CA MET A 222 10.13 -8.92 4.06
C MET A 222 9.78 -8.74 2.58
N LEU A 223 8.64 -9.30 2.15
CA LEU A 223 8.09 -8.99 0.84
C LEU A 223 7.61 -7.54 0.79
N THR A 224 7.88 -6.90 -0.33
CA THR A 224 7.56 -5.49 -0.57
C THR A 224 6.54 -5.32 -1.69
N ASP A 225 6.55 -6.22 -2.68
CA ASP A 225 5.57 -6.21 -3.75
C ASP A 225 5.34 -7.60 -4.37
N ILE A 226 4.19 -7.76 -5.02
CA ILE A 226 3.79 -8.97 -5.74
C ILE A 226 3.13 -8.61 -7.07
N ALA A 227 3.48 -9.35 -8.13
CA ALA A 227 2.83 -9.25 -9.42
C ALA A 227 2.42 -10.65 -9.92
N PHE A 228 1.27 -10.71 -10.58
CA PHE A 228 0.78 -11.91 -11.25
C PHE A 228 0.90 -11.76 -12.77
N ALA A 229 1.38 -12.80 -13.43
CA ALA A 229 1.43 -12.86 -14.88
C ALA A 229 0.95 -14.22 -15.37
N LYS A 230 0.33 -14.24 -16.56
CA LYS A 230 -0.01 -15.47 -17.26
C LYS A 230 0.50 -15.42 -18.68
N VAL A 231 1.37 -16.36 -19.03
CA VAL A 231 1.98 -16.44 -20.35
C VAL A 231 1.78 -17.83 -20.91
N ASN A 232 1.25 -17.92 -22.13
CA ASN A 232 0.99 -19.20 -22.83
C ASN A 232 0.21 -20.21 -21.96
N GLY A 233 -0.77 -19.72 -21.19
CA GLY A 233 -1.61 -20.53 -20.31
C GLY A 233 -0.97 -20.92 -18.96
N ARG A 234 0.29 -20.58 -18.71
CA ARG A 234 0.95 -20.79 -17.41
C ARG A 234 0.92 -19.52 -16.58
N SER A 235 0.51 -19.66 -15.32
CA SER A 235 0.55 -18.60 -14.32
C SER A 235 1.94 -18.50 -13.66
N TYR A 236 2.30 -17.29 -13.26
CA TYR A 236 3.53 -16.95 -12.57
C TYR A 236 3.24 -15.95 -11.46
N ILE A 237 3.98 -16.09 -10.36
CA ILE A 237 3.99 -15.15 -9.25
C ILE A 237 5.39 -14.56 -9.19
N ILE A 238 5.47 -13.23 -9.29
CA ILE A 238 6.72 -12.48 -9.22
C ILE A 238 6.69 -11.69 -7.91
N THR A 239 7.70 -11.90 -7.06
CA THR A 239 7.79 -11.26 -5.75
C THR A 239 9.05 -10.42 -5.63
N ALA A 240 8.93 -9.25 -5.01
CA ALA A 240 10.03 -8.38 -4.64
C ALA A 240 10.21 -8.35 -3.12
N ASP A 241 11.45 -8.19 -2.67
CA ASP A 241 11.73 -8.07 -1.24
C ASP A 241 12.72 -6.95 -0.87
N ARG A 242 12.83 -6.75 0.45
CA ARG A 242 13.71 -5.75 1.07
C ARG A 242 15.19 -6.04 0.85
N ASP A 243 15.56 -7.28 0.57
CA ASP A 243 16.94 -7.74 0.38
C ASP A 243 17.29 -7.89 -1.11
N GLU A 244 16.74 -7.01 -1.94
CA GLU A 244 17.10 -6.82 -3.35
C GLU A 244 16.63 -7.94 -4.30
N HIS A 245 15.91 -8.96 -3.81
CA HIS A 245 15.50 -10.06 -4.68
C HIS A 245 14.21 -9.73 -5.44
N ILE A 246 14.24 -10.09 -6.72
CA ILE A 246 13.04 -10.28 -7.53
C ILE A 246 12.99 -11.75 -7.92
N ARG A 247 12.07 -12.51 -7.35
CA ARG A 247 11.90 -13.95 -7.60
C ARG A 247 10.76 -14.18 -8.58
N VAL A 248 10.96 -15.08 -9.52
CA VAL A 248 9.92 -15.59 -10.43
C VAL A 248 9.63 -17.03 -10.06
N SER A 249 8.41 -17.30 -9.62
CA SER A 249 7.87 -18.64 -9.34
C SER A 249 6.70 -18.93 -10.27
N ARG A 250 6.37 -20.22 -10.45
CA ARG A 250 5.07 -20.58 -11.07
C ARG A 250 3.92 -20.12 -10.18
N GLY A 251 2.73 -20.01 -10.75
CA GLY A 251 1.49 -19.86 -9.99
C GLY A 251 0.92 -21.20 -9.52
N GLN A 252 -0.27 -21.16 -8.94
CA GLN A 252 -0.98 -22.38 -8.52
C GLN A 252 -1.17 -23.35 -9.70
N PRO A 253 -1.03 -24.67 -9.47
CA PRO A 253 -0.77 -25.35 -8.19
C PRO A 253 0.73 -25.57 -7.89
N GLN A 254 1.63 -24.95 -8.66
CA GLN A 254 3.07 -25.24 -8.61
C GLN A 254 3.89 -24.10 -8.02
N ALA A 255 3.31 -23.31 -7.11
CA ALA A 255 3.95 -22.10 -6.57
C ALA A 255 5.27 -22.35 -5.83
N HIS A 256 5.51 -23.58 -5.38
CA HIS A 256 6.77 -24.04 -4.81
C HIS A 256 7.92 -24.14 -5.83
N ILE A 257 7.65 -24.10 -7.14
CA ILE A 257 8.65 -24.17 -8.20
C ILE A 257 9.15 -22.75 -8.51
N ILE A 258 10.38 -22.47 -8.09
CA ILE A 258 11.11 -21.27 -8.48
C ILE A 258 11.66 -21.46 -9.89
N GLU A 259 11.31 -20.55 -10.79
CA GLU A 259 11.72 -20.55 -12.19
C GLU A 259 13.00 -19.73 -12.38
N GLY A 260 13.18 -18.63 -11.64
CA GLY A 260 14.42 -17.85 -11.67
C GLY A 260 14.39 -16.60 -10.78
N PHE A 261 15.43 -15.79 -10.93
CA PHE A 261 15.60 -14.52 -10.21
C PHE A 261 16.13 -13.44 -11.15
N CYS A 262 15.61 -12.22 -11.02
CA CYS A 262 16.13 -11.05 -11.73
C CYS A 262 17.15 -10.32 -10.83
N PHE A 263 18.45 -10.49 -11.13
CA PHE A 263 19.54 -9.91 -10.34
C PHE A 263 20.01 -8.57 -10.89
N GLY A 264 20.21 -7.57 -10.01
CA GLY A 264 20.84 -6.30 -10.38
C GLY A 264 20.55 -5.11 -9.47
N HIS A 265 19.53 -5.18 -8.62
CA HIS A 265 19.31 -4.18 -7.57
C HIS A 265 20.42 -4.24 -6.51
N GLU A 266 20.80 -3.08 -5.98
CA GLU A 266 21.79 -2.93 -4.89
C GLU A 266 21.14 -2.34 -3.61
N ALA A 267 19.85 -2.04 -3.67
CA ALA A 267 19.02 -1.66 -2.54
C ALA A 267 17.65 -2.36 -2.61
N PHE A 268 16.85 -2.22 -1.54
CA PHE A 268 15.52 -2.80 -1.46
C PHE A 268 14.69 -2.52 -2.72
N VAL A 269 13.94 -3.51 -3.19
CA VAL A 269 12.96 -3.32 -4.27
C VAL A 269 11.63 -2.98 -3.61
N SER A 270 10.94 -1.95 -4.05
CA SER A 270 9.67 -1.51 -3.46
C SER A 270 8.48 -1.68 -4.38
N ARG A 271 8.69 -1.64 -5.71
CA ARG A 271 7.63 -1.69 -6.71
C ARG A 271 7.99 -2.52 -7.91
N LEU A 272 7.01 -3.30 -8.37
CA LEU A 272 7.00 -4.08 -9.60
C LEU A 272 5.86 -3.59 -10.50
N CYS A 273 6.11 -3.48 -11.79
CA CYS A 273 5.09 -3.10 -12.77
C CYS A 273 5.26 -3.93 -14.04
N LEU A 274 4.23 -4.71 -14.39
CA LEU A 274 4.17 -5.37 -15.69
C LEU A 274 3.66 -4.37 -16.74
N THR A 275 4.43 -4.19 -17.81
CA THR A 275 4.07 -3.30 -18.90
C THR A 275 3.08 -3.96 -19.85
N THR A 276 2.47 -3.17 -20.74
CA THR A 276 1.51 -3.69 -21.72
C THR A 276 2.17 -4.64 -22.72
N SER A 277 3.46 -4.43 -23.03
CA SER A 277 4.24 -5.35 -23.86
C SER A 277 4.69 -6.63 -23.13
N GLY A 278 4.43 -6.74 -21.82
CA GLY A 278 4.81 -7.90 -21.00
C GLY A 278 6.23 -7.87 -20.44
N LEU A 279 6.91 -6.71 -20.48
CA LEU A 279 8.16 -6.51 -19.74
C LEU A 279 7.85 -6.27 -18.26
N LEU A 280 8.83 -6.53 -17.39
CA LEU A 280 8.75 -6.16 -15.98
C LEU A 280 9.62 -4.93 -15.74
N VAL A 281 9.09 -3.93 -15.05
CA VAL A 281 9.85 -2.79 -14.55
C VAL A 281 9.88 -2.86 -13.03
N SER A 282 11.04 -2.64 -12.44
CA SER A 282 11.20 -2.56 -10.99
C SER A 282 11.90 -1.28 -10.56
N GLY A 283 11.56 -0.85 -9.35
CA GLY A 283 12.14 0.32 -8.69
C GLY A 283 12.18 0.13 -7.19
N GLY A 284 13.06 0.90 -6.53
CA GLY A 284 13.42 0.64 -5.15
C GLY A 284 14.20 1.78 -4.52
N GLY A 285 15.14 1.41 -3.66
CA GLY A 285 16.10 2.33 -3.04
C GLY A 285 17.28 2.72 -3.94
N ASP A 286 17.36 2.17 -5.15
CA ASP A 286 18.38 2.48 -6.16
C ASP A 286 18.15 3.84 -6.83
N ASP A 287 19.20 4.36 -7.46
CA ASP A 287 19.17 5.59 -8.25
C ASP A 287 18.67 5.38 -9.70
N ALA A 288 18.14 4.20 -9.97
CA ALA A 288 17.71 3.75 -11.28
C ALA A 288 16.50 2.83 -11.17
N LEU A 289 15.77 2.74 -12.29
CA LEU A 289 14.81 1.68 -12.54
C LEU A 289 15.44 0.60 -13.39
N PHE A 290 14.89 -0.60 -13.34
CA PHE A 290 15.37 -1.73 -14.11
C PHE A 290 14.23 -2.32 -14.93
N VAL A 291 14.52 -2.57 -16.21
CA VAL A 291 13.60 -3.20 -17.16
C VAL A 291 14.09 -4.61 -17.42
N TRP A 292 13.20 -5.59 -17.31
CA TRP A 292 13.52 -7.01 -17.37
C TRP A 292 12.71 -7.74 -18.42
N ASP A 293 13.40 -8.63 -19.12
CA ASP A 293 12.79 -9.83 -19.67
C ASP A 293 12.71 -10.84 -18.52
N TRP A 294 11.62 -10.80 -17.77
CA TRP A 294 11.44 -11.61 -16.57
C TRP A 294 11.28 -13.10 -16.87
N GLN A 295 10.87 -13.47 -18.09
CA GLN A 295 10.80 -14.87 -18.52
C GLN A 295 12.18 -15.44 -18.82
N ALA A 296 13.10 -14.59 -19.30
CA ALA A 296 14.51 -14.94 -19.49
C ALA A 296 15.41 -14.55 -18.30
N TYR A 297 14.84 -14.00 -17.23
CA TYR A 297 15.52 -13.50 -16.04
C TYR A 297 16.67 -12.50 -16.33
N ARG A 298 16.50 -11.69 -17.38
CA ARG A 298 17.57 -10.84 -17.91
C ARG A 298 17.20 -9.37 -17.82
N MET A 299 18.13 -8.57 -17.28
CA MET A 299 18.06 -7.11 -17.34
C MET A 299 18.21 -6.64 -18.80
N ILE A 300 17.19 -5.97 -19.32
CA ILE A 300 17.20 -5.33 -20.64
C ILE A 300 17.86 -3.96 -20.52
N GLU A 301 17.46 -3.18 -19.53
CA GLU A 301 17.89 -1.78 -19.39
C GLU A 301 17.93 -1.35 -17.93
N ARG A 302 18.90 -0.48 -17.61
CA ARG A 302 18.99 0.26 -16.35
C ARG A 302 18.81 1.75 -16.63
N ILE A 303 17.69 2.32 -16.17
CA ILE A 303 17.28 3.69 -16.48
C ILE A 303 17.62 4.58 -15.28
N SER A 304 18.62 5.45 -15.42
CA SER A 304 18.96 6.39 -14.35
C SER A 304 17.88 7.46 -14.19
N ILE A 305 17.42 7.65 -12.95
CA ILE A 305 16.42 8.67 -12.61
C ILE A 305 16.99 9.83 -11.78
N ARG A 306 18.14 9.64 -11.14
CA ARG A 306 18.82 10.64 -10.31
C ARG A 306 19.05 11.95 -11.06
N ASP A 307 19.69 11.91 -12.22
CA ASP A 307 20.08 13.13 -12.95
C ASP A 307 18.87 13.97 -13.37
N THR A 308 17.75 13.31 -13.69
CA THR A 308 16.49 14.00 -14.03
C THR A 308 15.86 14.64 -12.80
N ILE A 309 15.86 13.95 -11.67
CA ILE A 309 15.36 14.49 -10.40
C ILE A 309 16.24 15.67 -9.93
N SER A 310 17.56 15.51 -9.92
CA SER A 310 18.50 16.57 -9.50
C SER A 310 18.32 17.84 -10.32
N ARG A 311 18.27 17.74 -11.66
CA ARG A 311 18.01 18.89 -12.54
C ARG A 311 16.67 19.56 -12.25
N HIS A 312 15.63 18.78 -11.96
CA HIS A 312 14.32 19.33 -11.61
C HIS A 312 14.38 20.16 -10.33
N LEU A 313 14.97 19.61 -9.26
CA LEU A 313 15.05 20.28 -7.96
C LEU A 313 15.98 21.52 -7.98
N GLU A 314 17.07 21.46 -8.75
CA GLU A 314 17.96 22.60 -8.97
C GLU A 314 17.24 23.74 -9.70
N SER A 315 16.44 23.43 -10.73
CA SER A 315 15.69 24.44 -11.49
C SER A 315 14.69 25.22 -10.64
N ARG A 316 14.25 24.64 -9.51
CA ARG A 316 13.32 25.26 -8.57
C ARG A 316 14.00 25.92 -7.38
N SER A 317 15.34 25.93 -7.32
CA SER A 317 16.12 26.43 -6.17
C SER A 317 15.76 25.74 -4.85
N GLU A 318 15.20 24.53 -4.90
CA GLU A 318 14.77 23.74 -3.75
C GLU A 318 15.91 22.90 -3.18
N LEU A 319 16.98 22.74 -3.97
CA LEU A 319 18.26 22.19 -3.52
C LEU A 319 19.24 23.34 -3.23
N GLY A 320 19.65 23.49 -1.97
CA GLY A 320 20.84 24.30 -1.64
C GLY A 320 22.09 23.73 -2.33
N SER A 321 23.17 24.52 -2.43
CA SER A 321 24.38 24.22 -3.23
C SER A 321 25.11 22.89 -2.92
N ASN A 322 24.70 22.16 -1.87
CA ASN A 322 25.25 20.85 -1.46
C ASN A 322 24.20 19.70 -1.48
N GLY A 323 22.97 19.93 -1.93
CA GLY A 323 21.86 18.99 -1.74
C GLY A 323 21.80 17.82 -2.73
N GLY A 324 22.45 17.92 -3.90
CA GLY A 324 22.41 16.88 -4.94
C GLY A 324 23.08 15.56 -4.53
N ALA A 325 24.14 15.64 -3.73
CA ALA A 325 24.91 14.48 -3.29
C ALA A 325 24.19 13.65 -2.21
N ASN A 326 23.23 14.23 -1.48
CA ASN A 326 22.50 13.57 -0.39
C ASN A 326 21.05 13.21 -0.76
N LEU A 327 20.64 13.41 -2.02
CA LEU A 327 19.31 13.01 -2.48
C LEU A 327 19.18 11.48 -2.34
N ARG A 328 18.25 11.05 -1.49
CA ARG A 328 17.88 9.64 -1.32
C ARG A 328 16.63 9.36 -2.11
N ILE A 329 16.76 8.47 -3.09
CA ILE A 329 15.66 8.08 -3.96
C ILE A 329 15.04 6.81 -3.38
N ALA A 330 13.73 6.84 -3.20
CA ALA A 330 12.92 5.68 -2.85
C ALA A 330 11.69 5.69 -3.77
N VAL A 331 11.67 4.80 -4.75
CA VAL A 331 10.54 4.68 -5.68
C VAL A 331 9.32 4.21 -4.90
N SER A 332 8.25 5.01 -4.87
CA SER A 332 7.03 4.69 -4.11
C SER A 332 5.90 4.12 -4.97
N GLY A 333 5.95 4.34 -6.29
CA GLY A 333 4.97 3.82 -7.22
C GLY A 333 5.48 3.78 -8.66
N ILE A 334 5.02 2.78 -9.42
CA ILE A 334 5.28 2.61 -10.85
C ILE A 334 3.95 2.23 -11.50
N TRP A 335 3.43 3.09 -12.36
CA TRP A 335 2.11 2.93 -12.96
C TRP A 335 2.24 2.84 -14.48
N ASN A 336 1.81 1.71 -15.04
CA ASN A 336 1.76 1.54 -16.49
C ASN A 336 0.64 2.42 -17.07
N VAL A 337 1.00 3.31 -18.00
CA VAL A 337 0.04 4.19 -18.67
C VAL A 337 -0.81 3.34 -19.62
N PRO A 338 -2.15 3.36 -19.51
CA PRO A 338 -3.01 2.63 -20.41
C PRO A 338 -2.82 3.13 -21.85
N GLN A 339 -2.34 2.26 -22.74
CA GLN A 339 -2.16 2.54 -24.16
C GLN A 339 -2.55 1.33 -25.01
N ASN A 340 -2.80 1.57 -26.31
CA ASN A 340 -2.99 0.49 -27.26
C ASN A 340 -1.69 -0.34 -27.41
N LYS A 341 -1.86 -1.66 -27.55
CA LYS A 341 -0.76 -2.65 -27.64
C LYS A 341 0.28 -2.39 -28.73
N ASP A 342 -0.04 -1.58 -29.73
CA ASP A 342 0.86 -1.26 -30.86
C ASP A 342 1.83 -0.10 -30.56
N LYS A 343 1.78 0.48 -29.37
CA LYS A 343 2.64 1.62 -28.96
C LYS A 343 3.72 1.17 -27.99
N ALA A 344 4.76 2.00 -27.88
CA ALA A 344 5.77 1.84 -26.84
C ALA A 344 5.11 1.89 -25.46
N ASP A 345 5.65 1.12 -24.52
CA ASP A 345 5.21 1.22 -23.14
C ASP A 345 5.59 2.60 -22.60
N GLU A 346 4.67 3.22 -21.87
CA GLU A 346 4.94 4.41 -21.09
C GLU A 346 4.55 4.14 -19.65
N ILE A 347 5.41 4.53 -18.71
CA ILE A 347 5.16 4.40 -17.28
C ILE A 347 5.27 5.76 -16.61
N LEU A 348 4.48 5.97 -15.57
CA LEU A 348 4.65 7.05 -14.60
C LEU A 348 5.31 6.50 -13.35
N VAL A 349 6.27 7.23 -12.80
CA VAL A 349 7.05 6.81 -11.64
C VAL A 349 7.05 7.90 -10.58
N GLY A 350 6.68 7.51 -9.36
CA GLY A 350 6.67 8.35 -8.19
C GLY A 350 7.79 7.97 -7.23
N CYS A 351 8.32 8.96 -6.53
CA CYS A 351 9.33 8.76 -5.50
C CYS A 351 8.83 9.36 -4.18
N GLU A 352 9.06 8.64 -3.08
CA GLU A 352 8.66 9.06 -1.76
C GLU A 352 9.20 10.45 -1.43
N GLY A 353 8.30 11.34 -0.99
CA GLY A 353 8.67 12.67 -0.58
C GLY A 353 9.11 13.61 -1.70
N LEU A 354 8.84 13.30 -2.98
CA LEU A 354 9.11 14.20 -4.11
C LEU A 354 7.80 14.71 -4.75
N SER A 355 7.79 15.99 -5.11
CA SER A 355 6.67 16.68 -5.76
C SER A 355 6.72 16.65 -7.28
N LEU A 356 7.07 15.49 -7.84
CA LEU A 356 7.13 15.26 -9.28
C LEU A 356 6.80 13.81 -9.64
N LEU A 357 6.32 13.61 -10.86
CA LEU A 357 6.28 12.31 -11.54
C LEU A 357 7.36 12.24 -12.61
N LEU A 358 7.88 11.04 -12.87
CA LEU A 358 8.71 10.78 -14.05
C LEU A 358 7.87 10.03 -15.08
N SER A 359 7.76 10.56 -16.30
CA SER A 359 7.25 9.83 -17.47
C SER A 359 8.42 9.21 -18.21
N ILE A 360 8.34 7.89 -18.43
CA ILE A 360 9.40 7.10 -19.04
C ILE A 360 8.81 6.24 -20.15
N ARG A 361 9.39 6.33 -21.35
CA ARG A 361 9.00 5.51 -22.50
C ARG A 361 10.01 4.39 -22.73
N ILE A 362 9.51 3.16 -22.78
CA ILE A 362 10.31 1.94 -22.87
C ILE A 362 10.10 1.31 -24.25
N GLY A 363 11.19 0.84 -24.88
CA GLY A 363 11.12 0.04 -26.11
C GLY A 363 11.24 0.80 -27.43
N GLN A 364 11.40 2.14 -27.44
CA GLN A 364 11.66 2.92 -28.66
C GLN A 364 13.00 3.68 -28.60
N GLY A 365 14.10 3.02 -28.95
CA GLY A 365 15.40 3.68 -29.10
C GLY A 365 16.02 4.13 -27.77
N GLN A 366 16.43 5.40 -27.67
CA GLN A 366 16.93 5.96 -26.41
C GLN A 366 15.76 6.21 -25.46
N THR A 367 15.80 5.59 -24.29
CA THR A 367 14.82 5.79 -23.23
C THR A 367 14.84 7.24 -22.75
N GLY A 368 13.72 7.93 -22.95
CA GLY A 368 13.51 9.29 -22.49
C GLY A 368 12.90 9.30 -21.09
N VAL A 369 13.46 10.11 -20.19
CA VAL A 369 12.92 10.36 -18.84
C VAL A 369 12.54 11.84 -18.75
N ALA A 370 11.25 12.12 -18.56
CA ALA A 370 10.72 13.48 -18.42
C ALA A 370 10.15 13.71 -17.02
N ALA A 371 10.49 14.82 -16.38
CA ALA A 371 9.91 15.21 -15.10
C ALA A 371 8.63 16.03 -15.29
N ILE A 372 7.58 15.67 -14.56
CA ILE A 372 6.28 16.34 -14.54
C ILE A 372 6.10 16.94 -13.15
N PRO A 373 6.10 18.27 -12.99
CA PRO A 373 5.94 18.91 -11.69
C PRO A 373 4.55 18.68 -11.11
N LEU A 374 4.49 18.55 -9.78
CA LEU A 374 3.25 18.46 -9.01
C LEU A 374 3.15 19.54 -7.94
N ASN A 375 1.94 19.72 -7.40
CA ASN A 375 1.64 20.70 -6.34
C ASN A 375 1.90 20.18 -4.91
N GLY A 376 2.24 18.90 -4.78
CA GLY A 376 2.55 18.20 -3.53
C GLY A 376 3.28 16.90 -3.83
N ASN A 377 3.74 16.19 -2.79
CA ASN A 377 4.47 14.93 -3.00
C ASN A 377 3.54 13.87 -3.56
N VAL A 378 4.01 13.10 -4.54
CA VAL A 378 3.23 12.02 -5.15
C VAL A 378 2.95 10.91 -4.12
N LEU A 379 1.70 10.48 -4.05
CA LEU A 379 1.26 9.37 -3.19
C LEU A 379 0.78 8.18 -4.03
N ASP A 380 -0.15 8.41 -4.96
CA ASP A 380 -0.65 7.35 -5.84
C ASP A 380 -1.22 7.90 -7.16
N VAL A 381 -1.38 7.04 -8.17
CA VAL A 381 -1.92 7.39 -9.48
C VAL A 381 -2.94 6.35 -9.96
N ALA A 382 -4.12 6.82 -10.37
CA ALA A 382 -5.09 6.03 -11.13
C ALA A 382 -5.34 6.67 -12.50
N PHE A 383 -5.80 5.87 -13.47
CA PHE A 383 -6.07 6.35 -14.82
C PHE A 383 -7.56 6.29 -15.15
N ILE A 384 -8.10 7.36 -15.70
CA ILE A 384 -9.46 7.39 -16.25
C ILE A 384 -9.39 7.67 -17.75
N GLU A 385 -10.21 6.98 -18.54
CA GLU A 385 -10.33 7.24 -19.97
C GLU A 385 -11.49 8.21 -20.20
N LEU A 386 -11.17 9.42 -20.66
CA LEU A 386 -12.17 10.46 -20.95
C LEU A 386 -12.62 10.47 -22.41
N SER A 387 -11.75 10.00 -23.31
CA SER A 387 -12.05 9.90 -24.73
C SER A 387 -11.19 8.81 -25.36
N SER A 388 -11.64 8.26 -26.50
CA SER A 388 -11.00 7.13 -27.16
C SER A 388 -9.52 7.41 -27.44
N GLY A 389 -8.63 6.69 -26.75
CA GLY A 389 -7.18 6.78 -26.96
C GLY A 389 -6.47 7.96 -26.27
N SER A 390 -7.13 8.59 -25.29
CA SER A 390 -6.48 9.52 -24.34
C SER A 390 -6.82 9.13 -22.91
N CYS A 391 -5.81 8.93 -22.07
CA CYS A 391 -6.00 8.72 -20.64
C CYS A 391 -5.69 10.00 -19.85
N THR A 392 -6.41 10.18 -18.76
CA THR A 392 -6.09 11.16 -17.73
C THR A 392 -5.57 10.42 -16.50
N ALA A 393 -4.37 10.78 -16.07
CA ALA A 393 -3.80 10.35 -14.81
C ALA A 393 -4.36 11.24 -13.69
N VAL A 394 -5.05 10.64 -12.75
CA VAL A 394 -5.50 11.27 -11.50
C VAL A 394 -4.44 10.97 -10.44
N VAL A 395 -3.69 12.00 -10.07
CA VAL A 395 -2.55 11.89 -9.14
C VAL A 395 -2.99 12.33 -7.76
N SER A 396 -2.90 11.44 -6.78
CA SER A 396 -2.99 11.80 -5.37
C SER A 396 -1.69 12.47 -4.93
N VAL A 397 -1.82 13.63 -4.29
CA VAL A 397 -0.70 14.41 -3.77
C VAL A 397 -0.86 14.68 -2.29
N ASP A 398 0.25 14.67 -1.58
CA ASP A 398 0.31 15.10 -0.20
C ASP A 398 0.00 16.59 -0.10
N ASN A 399 -1.14 16.89 0.50
CA ASN A 399 -1.58 18.24 0.77
C ASN A 399 -1.29 18.71 2.21
N MET A 400 -0.57 17.92 3.02
CA MET A 400 -0.27 18.22 4.42
C MET A 400 1.16 18.72 4.63
N HIS A 401 2.14 18.15 3.91
CA HIS A 401 3.54 18.58 3.99
C HIS A 401 3.92 19.51 2.83
N LYS A 402 5.03 20.23 3.02
CA LYS A 402 5.60 21.06 1.95
C LYS A 402 6.09 20.16 0.79
N PRO A 403 6.02 20.64 -0.46
CA PRO A 403 6.65 19.98 -1.59
C PRO A 403 8.11 19.58 -1.30
N ASN A 404 8.47 18.37 -1.68
CA ASN A 404 9.78 17.75 -1.45
C ASN A 404 10.18 17.52 0.02
N SER A 405 9.22 17.57 0.96
CA SER A 405 9.45 17.28 2.38
C SER A 405 8.46 16.25 2.90
N THR A 406 8.93 15.29 3.69
CA THR A 406 8.10 14.31 4.40
C THR A 406 7.82 14.72 5.86
N THR A 407 8.36 15.85 6.32
CA THR A 407 8.30 16.25 7.73
C THR A 407 7.84 17.68 7.95
N GLU A 408 8.14 18.59 7.02
CA GLU A 408 7.73 19.99 7.18
C GLU A 408 6.26 20.15 6.82
N VAL A 409 5.44 20.43 7.81
CA VAL A 409 4.02 20.73 7.60
C VAL A 409 3.87 22.04 6.83
N ARG A 410 2.95 22.09 5.88
CA ARG A 410 2.68 23.29 5.09
C ARG A 410 1.83 24.30 5.86
N VAL A 411 1.89 25.56 5.43
CA VAL A 411 1.06 26.65 5.99
C VAL A 411 -0.18 26.91 5.13
N ASP A 412 -0.11 26.59 3.84
CA ASP A 412 -1.19 26.80 2.86
C ASP A 412 -2.31 25.78 3.08
N ASN A 413 -3.54 26.25 3.28
CA ASN A 413 -4.70 25.37 3.56
C ASN A 413 -5.50 24.99 2.29
N ASP A 414 -5.27 25.65 1.16
CA ASP A 414 -6.11 25.55 -0.05
C ASP A 414 -5.46 24.73 -1.18
N VAL A 415 -4.51 23.84 -0.86
CA VAL A 415 -3.84 23.04 -1.90
C VAL A 415 -4.67 21.80 -2.22
N PRO A 416 -4.98 21.56 -3.51
CA PRO A 416 -5.75 20.39 -3.90
C PRO A 416 -5.01 19.10 -3.58
N ARG A 417 -5.78 18.07 -3.18
CA ARG A 417 -5.28 16.72 -2.91
C ARG A 417 -5.09 15.87 -4.15
N LEU A 418 -5.62 16.34 -5.28
CA LEU A 418 -5.55 15.68 -6.56
C LEU A 418 -5.01 16.66 -7.60
N GLN A 419 -4.21 16.13 -8.52
CA GLN A 419 -3.81 16.83 -9.73
C GLN A 419 -4.11 15.92 -10.91
N CYS A 420 -4.84 16.42 -11.90
CA CYS A 420 -5.19 15.66 -13.09
C CYS A 420 -4.25 16.02 -14.22
N LEU A 421 -3.68 15.01 -14.87
CA LEU A 421 -2.75 15.17 -15.98
C LEU A 421 -3.27 14.40 -17.18
N THR A 422 -3.24 14.98 -18.36
CA THR A 422 -3.60 14.30 -19.61
C THR A 422 -2.42 14.28 -20.56
N SER A 423 -2.34 13.24 -21.37
CA SER A 423 -1.36 13.12 -22.46
C SER A 423 -2.05 12.72 -23.74
N ALA A 424 -1.91 13.57 -24.76
CA ALA A 424 -2.32 13.25 -26.12
C ALA A 424 -1.17 12.52 -26.83
N GLN A 425 -1.30 11.20 -26.97
CA GLN A 425 -0.52 10.33 -27.87
C GLN A 425 0.93 10.77 -28.15
N GLY A 426 1.79 10.68 -27.14
CA GLY A 426 3.22 10.97 -27.31
C GLY A 426 3.64 12.42 -27.00
N ALA A 427 2.68 13.30 -26.73
CA ALA A 427 2.95 14.64 -26.21
C ALA A 427 3.42 14.61 -24.75
N GLN A 428 3.93 15.76 -24.29
CA GLN A 428 4.23 15.97 -22.87
C GLN A 428 2.94 16.00 -22.06
N TRP A 429 2.95 15.43 -20.86
CA TRP A 429 1.84 15.51 -19.92
C TRP A 429 1.54 16.96 -19.54
N GLN A 430 0.26 17.32 -19.53
CA GLN A 430 -0.23 18.66 -19.21
C GLN A 430 -1.40 18.58 -18.23
N GLU A 431 -1.69 19.65 -17.52
CA GLU A 431 -2.82 19.69 -16.59
C GLU A 431 -4.16 19.53 -17.33
N ASP A 432 -5.01 18.66 -16.79
CA ASP A 432 -6.37 18.43 -17.27
C ASP A 432 -7.37 19.11 -16.32
N LEU A 433 -7.57 20.41 -16.56
CA LEU A 433 -8.49 21.21 -15.76
C LEU A 433 -9.94 20.71 -15.87
N LYS A 434 -10.33 20.11 -17.00
CA LYS A 434 -11.69 19.58 -17.18
C LYS A 434 -11.91 18.35 -16.30
N ALA A 435 -10.95 17.46 -16.25
CA ALA A 435 -11.00 16.30 -15.35
C ALA A 435 -10.97 16.74 -13.88
N GLN A 436 -10.15 17.75 -13.57
CA GLN A 436 -10.06 18.30 -12.23
C GLN A 436 -11.39 18.92 -11.76
N ASP A 437 -12.06 19.66 -12.63
CA ASP A 437 -13.40 20.20 -12.37
C ASP A 437 -14.43 19.06 -12.21
N ALA A 438 -14.37 18.04 -13.07
CA ALA A 438 -15.25 16.87 -12.95
C ALA A 438 -15.06 16.14 -11.62
N LEU A 439 -13.83 16.08 -11.09
CA LEU A 439 -13.48 15.43 -9.81
C LEU A 439 -13.50 16.39 -8.61
N GLN A 440 -14.12 17.56 -8.73
CA GLN A 440 -14.13 18.55 -7.64
C GLN A 440 -14.74 17.98 -6.34
N TRP A 441 -15.85 17.23 -6.44
CA TRP A 441 -16.47 16.61 -5.26
C TRP A 441 -15.53 15.62 -4.59
N PHE A 442 -14.97 14.68 -5.35
CA PHE A 442 -14.00 13.68 -4.86
C PHE A 442 -12.77 14.36 -4.24
N THR A 443 -12.25 15.42 -4.87
CA THR A 443 -11.12 16.22 -4.33
C THR A 443 -11.42 16.84 -2.96
N GLN A 444 -12.70 17.09 -2.63
CA GLN A 444 -13.13 17.64 -1.34
C GLN A 444 -13.42 16.57 -0.28
N GLN A 445 -13.57 15.29 -0.66
CA GLN A 445 -13.88 14.21 0.28
C GLN A 445 -12.65 13.60 0.94
N GLY A 446 -12.74 13.24 2.21
CA GLY A 446 -11.69 12.49 2.88
C GLY A 446 -11.87 12.45 4.39
N HIS A 447 -11.13 11.56 5.04
CA HIS A 447 -11.19 11.45 6.49
C HIS A 447 -10.56 12.69 7.14
N VAL A 448 -11.30 13.32 8.05
CA VAL A 448 -10.81 14.41 8.89
C VAL A 448 -10.62 13.86 10.29
N GLU A 449 -9.38 13.71 10.73
CA GLU A 449 -9.11 13.39 12.12
C GLU A 449 -9.60 14.54 13.02
N ARG A 450 -10.57 14.25 13.90
CA ARG A 450 -10.96 15.19 14.95
C ARG A 450 -9.77 15.34 15.92
N ARG A 451 -9.01 16.43 15.79
CA ARG A 451 -8.10 16.89 16.85
C ARG A 451 -8.95 17.05 18.11
N GLY A 452 -8.67 16.25 19.14
CA GLY A 452 -9.47 16.22 20.37
C GLY A 452 -9.60 17.62 20.98
N GLY A 453 -10.79 18.20 20.89
CA GLY A 453 -11.14 19.44 21.55
C GLY A 453 -11.34 19.19 23.03
N GLY A 454 -10.32 19.47 23.83
CA GLY A 454 -10.50 19.87 25.22
C GLY A 454 -11.08 21.29 25.25
N GLU A 455 -12.01 21.51 26.15
CA GLU A 455 -12.86 22.68 26.32
C GLU A 455 -12.12 24.03 26.23
N THR A 456 -12.87 25.02 25.75
CA THR A 456 -12.55 26.45 25.84
C THR A 456 -12.11 26.83 27.26
N ALA A 457 -10.81 27.09 27.44
CA ALA A 457 -10.31 27.85 28.56
C ALA A 457 -9.35 28.92 28.01
N SER A 458 -9.79 30.17 28.07
CA SER A 458 -8.94 31.34 27.95
C SER A 458 -7.78 31.25 28.94
N GLY A 459 -6.55 31.16 28.45
CA GLY A 459 -5.36 31.16 29.30
C GLY A 459 -4.08 31.23 28.47
N ASN A 460 -3.43 32.39 28.50
CA ASN A 460 -2.07 32.58 28.00
C ASN A 460 -1.12 31.57 28.68
N GLY A 461 -0.41 30.77 27.88
CA GLY A 461 0.62 29.86 28.38
C GLY A 461 1.32 29.12 27.25
N SER A 462 2.57 29.49 27.02
CA SER A 462 3.52 28.88 26.08
C SER A 462 3.78 27.39 26.33
N GLY A 463 3.88 26.59 25.26
CA GLY A 463 4.81 25.46 25.17
C GLY A 463 4.22 24.04 25.22
N SER A 464 4.30 23.38 24.05
CA SER A 464 4.61 21.96 23.81
C SER A 464 3.81 20.85 24.52
N GLY A 465 3.20 19.93 23.75
CA GLY A 465 3.00 18.58 24.26
C GLY A 465 2.07 17.61 23.53
N LEU A 466 1.14 18.07 22.67
CA LEU A 466 0.08 17.19 22.14
C LEU A 466 -0.03 17.11 20.61
N GLY A 467 0.82 17.85 19.87
CA GLY A 467 0.85 17.82 18.40
C GLY A 467 1.66 16.66 17.79
N SER A 468 2.57 16.01 18.52
CA SER A 468 3.60 15.15 17.90
C SER A 468 3.15 13.74 17.49
N ALA A 469 2.15 13.16 18.17
CA ALA A 469 1.76 11.77 17.94
C ALA A 469 0.86 11.61 16.70
N ALA A 470 -0.10 12.53 16.51
CA ALA A 470 -0.98 12.54 15.35
C ALA A 470 -0.20 12.92 14.07
N ASP A 471 0.67 13.92 14.15
CA ASP A 471 1.53 14.31 13.03
C ASP A 471 2.46 13.16 12.61
N LYS A 472 3.00 12.40 13.59
CA LYS A 472 3.78 11.19 13.31
C LYS A 472 2.94 10.09 12.67
N ALA A 473 1.74 9.82 13.18
CA ALA A 473 0.86 8.78 12.62
C ALA A 473 0.45 9.08 11.17
N GLY A 474 0.07 10.33 10.89
CA GLY A 474 -0.24 10.77 9.53
C GLY A 474 0.97 10.67 8.60
N ARG A 475 2.17 11.01 9.09
CA ARG A 475 3.40 10.85 8.32
C ARG A 475 3.74 9.38 8.04
N ASP A 476 3.71 8.53 9.06
CA ASP A 476 4.06 7.11 8.93
C ASP A 476 3.03 6.34 8.06
N MET A 477 1.80 6.87 7.92
CA MET A 477 0.80 6.41 6.97
C MET A 477 1.17 6.76 5.51
N LEU A 478 1.67 7.98 5.26
CA LEU A 478 2.01 8.43 3.90
C LEU A 478 3.40 8.01 3.43
N TYR A 479 4.36 7.91 4.36
CA TYR A 479 5.78 7.77 4.07
C TYR A 479 6.38 6.64 4.88
N HIS A 480 6.73 5.56 4.18
CA HIS A 480 7.23 4.34 4.79
C HIS A 480 8.20 3.55 3.91
N VAL A 481 8.33 3.90 2.63
CA VAL A 481 9.18 3.20 1.65
C VAL A 481 10.65 3.43 1.96
N GLU A 482 11.08 4.66 2.28
CA GLU A 482 12.49 4.93 2.62
C GLU A 482 12.92 4.21 3.91
N ASN A 483 11.98 3.83 4.78
CA ASN A 483 12.27 3.04 5.98
C ASN A 483 12.71 1.60 5.66
N LEU A 484 12.52 1.13 4.42
CA LEU A 484 13.02 -0.18 3.96
C LEU A 484 14.56 -0.18 3.84
N ARG A 485 15.19 0.99 3.65
CA ARG A 485 16.64 1.09 3.50
C ARG A 485 17.37 0.51 4.71
N LYS A 486 18.38 -0.33 4.44
CA LYS A 486 19.26 -0.88 5.47
C LYS A 486 20.02 0.28 6.14
N ARG A 487 20.10 0.26 7.47
CA ARG A 487 20.84 1.29 8.21
C ARG A 487 22.34 0.98 8.11
N PRO A 488 23.21 1.96 7.87
CA PRO A 488 24.65 1.74 7.86
C PRO A 488 25.11 1.09 9.17
N GLY A 489 25.75 -0.09 9.09
CA GLY A 489 26.29 -0.80 10.25
C GLY A 489 25.30 -1.61 11.10
N ALA A 490 24.07 -1.80 10.63
CA ALA A 490 23.22 -2.87 11.14
C ALA A 490 23.59 -4.15 10.39
N ASP A 491 24.35 -5.04 11.04
CA ASP A 491 24.52 -6.42 10.56
C ASP A 491 23.15 -7.12 10.66
N ASP A 492 22.84 -7.96 9.67
CA ASP A 492 21.54 -8.66 9.47
C ASP A 492 21.07 -9.51 10.67
#